data_AF-A0A9Q1I9V9-F1
#
_entry.id   AF-A0A9Q1I9V9-F1
#
_cell.length_a   1.000
_cell.length_b   1.000
_cell.length_c   1.000
_cell.angle_alpha   90.00
_cell.angle_beta   90.00
_cell.angle_gamma   90.00
#
_symmetry.space_group_name_H-M   'P 1'
#
loop_
_entity.id
_entity.type
_entity.pdbx_description
1 polymer ?
#
loop_
_entity_poly.entity_id
_entity_poly.type
_entity_poly.pdbx_seq_one_letter_code
_entity_poly.pdbx_strand_id
1 'polypeptide(L)'
;METVRRLYQQGRSMMSLDVASNMSVNIYVNHKRIIPAFENSDFRITNNGIETLLVIPAINARVSFRGLMFSIYMPYSLFHGNTEGQCGKSKRW
;
A
#
# COMPACT_ATOMS: atom_id res chain seq x y z
N MET A 1 -13.03 7.45 4.30
CA MET A 1 -13.50 6.07 4.65
C MET A 1 -13.98 5.30 3.41
N GLU A 2 -14.79 5.90 2.52
CA GLU A 2 -15.31 5.20 1.33
C GLU A 2 -14.25 4.73 0.33
N THR A 3 -13.16 5.48 0.11
CA THR A 3 -12.07 5.07 -0.80
C THR A 3 -11.43 3.76 -0.37
N VAL A 4 -11.05 3.63 0.91
CA VAL A 4 -10.50 2.37 1.47
C VAL A 4 -11.53 1.25 1.41
N ARG A 5 -12.79 1.57 1.71
CA ARG A 5 -13.88 0.59 1.66
C ARG A 5 -14.11 0.12 0.22
N ARG A 6 -14.05 0.99 -0.79
CA ARG A 6 -14.11 0.61 -2.22
C ARG A 6 -12.92 -0.27 -2.62
N LEU A 7 -11.71 0.08 -2.18
CA LEU A 7 -10.50 -0.71 -2.44
C LEU A 7 -10.56 -2.09 -1.76
N TYR A 8 -11.13 -2.18 -0.56
CA TYR A 8 -11.28 -3.42 0.22
C TYR A 8 -12.46 -4.30 -0.27
N GLN A 9 -13.62 -3.70 -0.57
CA GLN A 9 -14.84 -4.41 -0.98
C GLN A 9 -14.74 -5.06 -2.35
N GLN A 10 -13.78 -4.66 -3.20
CA GLN A 10 -13.56 -5.29 -4.49
C GLN A 10 -12.93 -6.69 -4.40
N GLY A 11 -12.48 -7.16 -3.23
CA GLY A 11 -11.92 -8.51 -3.07
C GLY A 11 -10.67 -8.78 -3.92
N ARG A 12 -10.08 -7.72 -4.50
CA ARG A 12 -8.91 -7.74 -5.38
C ARG A 12 -7.73 -7.19 -4.61
N SER A 13 -6.56 -7.83 -4.74
CA SER A 13 -5.33 -7.27 -4.20
C SER A 13 -5.09 -5.89 -4.83
N MET A 14 -5.11 -4.86 -3.99
CA MET A 14 -4.88 -3.47 -4.42
C MET A 14 -3.48 -3.33 -5.02
N MET A 15 -2.52 -3.99 -4.38
CA MET A 15 -1.14 -4.09 -4.81
C MET A 15 -0.55 -5.41 -4.32
N SER A 16 0.14 -6.14 -5.20
CA SER A 16 0.99 -7.29 -4.84
C SER A 16 2.40 -7.03 -5.34
N LEU A 17 3.40 -7.41 -4.56
CA LEU A 17 4.80 -7.35 -4.95
C LEU A 17 5.40 -8.75 -4.95
N ASP A 18 6.02 -9.11 -6.06
CA ASP A 18 6.84 -10.32 -6.17
C ASP A 18 8.29 -9.92 -6.37
N VAL A 19 9.18 -10.50 -5.57
CA VAL A 19 10.63 -10.35 -5.73
C VAL A 19 11.13 -11.51 -6.58
N ALA A 20 11.57 -11.21 -7.80
CA ALA A 20 12.18 -12.21 -8.68
C ALA A 20 13.59 -12.58 -8.19
N SER A 21 14.11 -13.71 -8.69
CA SER A 21 15.43 -14.25 -8.32
C SER A 21 16.60 -13.28 -8.57
N ASN A 22 16.42 -12.32 -9.48
CA ASN A 22 17.37 -11.25 -9.76
C ASN A 22 17.16 -9.98 -8.89
N MET A 23 16.43 -10.09 -7.77
CA MET A 23 16.02 -8.99 -6.90
C MET A 23 15.18 -7.90 -7.59
N SER A 24 14.63 -8.19 -8.78
CA SER A 24 13.69 -7.26 -9.42
C SER A 24 12.31 -7.34 -8.75
N VAL A 25 11.71 -6.17 -8.56
CA VAL A 25 10.39 -6.03 -7.93
C VAL A 25 9.33 -5.96 -9.03
N ASN A 26 8.47 -6.96 -9.11
CA ASN A 26 7.29 -6.94 -9.96
C ASN A 26 6.11 -6.39 -9.17
N ILE A 27 5.41 -5.41 -9.74
CA ILE A 27 4.27 -4.75 -9.09
C ILE A 27 3.02 -5.06 -9.90
N TYR A 28 2.00 -5.55 -9.20
CA TYR A 28 0.71 -5.87 -9.78
C TYR A 28 -0.38 -5.01 -9.17
N VAL A 29 -1.22 -4.44 -10.02
CA VAL A 29 -2.47 -3.76 -9.64
C VAL A 29 -3.59 -4.52 -10.31
N ASN A 30 -4.58 -4.98 -9.54
CA ASN A 30 -5.73 -5.68 -10.10
C ASN A 30 -5.35 -6.93 -10.93
N HIS A 31 -4.30 -7.66 -10.51
CA HIS A 31 -3.69 -8.80 -11.19
C HIS A 31 -2.97 -8.48 -12.52
N LYS A 32 -2.82 -7.20 -12.87
CA LYS A 32 -2.07 -6.77 -14.05
C LYS A 32 -0.71 -6.19 -13.62
N ARG A 33 0.37 -6.68 -14.23
CA ARG A 33 1.71 -6.12 -14.04
C ARG A 33 1.74 -4.69 -14.57
N ILE A 34 2.21 -3.76 -13.74
CA ILE A 34 2.42 -2.36 -14.13
C ILE A 34 3.92 -2.04 -14.16
N ILE A 35 4.27 -0.94 -14.82
CA ILE A 35 5.61 -0.35 -14.80
C ILE A 35 5.49 0.98 -14.06
N PRO A 36 6.17 1.18 -12.91
CA PRO A 36 6.18 2.47 -12.23
C PRO A 36 6.83 3.58 -13.07
N ALA A 37 6.47 4.85 -12.90
CA ALA A 37 5.44 5.36 -11.99
C ALA A 37 4.01 5.10 -12.52
N PHE A 38 3.10 4.72 -11.61
CA PHE A 38 1.70 4.45 -11.93
C PHE A 38 0.79 5.29 -11.03
N GLU A 39 -0.28 5.87 -11.59
CA GLU A 39 -1.23 6.68 -10.85
C GLU A 39 -2.65 6.46 -11.39
N ASN A 40 -3.64 6.50 -10.49
CA ASN A 40 -5.05 6.59 -10.81
C ASN A 40 -5.73 7.58 -9.85
N SER A 41 -7.06 7.66 -9.91
CA SER A 41 -7.84 8.54 -9.04
C SER A 41 -7.75 8.25 -7.54
N ASP A 42 -7.32 7.05 -7.15
CA ASP A 42 -7.34 6.59 -5.76
C ASP A 42 -5.94 6.57 -5.11
N PHE A 43 -4.89 6.26 -5.88
CA PHE A 43 -3.54 6.08 -5.36
C PHE A 43 -2.43 6.26 -6.41
N ARG A 44 -1.20 6.40 -5.91
CA ARG A 44 0.02 6.50 -6.72
C ARG A 44 1.07 5.49 -6.25
N ILE A 45 1.76 4.86 -7.20
CA ILE A 45 2.88 3.93 -6.97
C ILE A 45 4.13 4.46 -7.66
N THR A 46 5.22 4.58 -6.92
CA THR A 46 6.55 4.94 -7.42
C THR A 46 7.59 3.91 -7.01
N ASN A 47 8.61 3.70 -7.83
CA ASN A 47 9.77 2.86 -7.50
C ASN A 47 11.05 3.59 -7.94
N ASN A 48 12.06 3.66 -7.06
CA ASN A 48 13.35 4.27 -7.36
C ASN A 48 14.53 3.27 -7.37
N GLY A 49 14.23 1.97 -7.46
CA GLY A 49 15.19 0.87 -7.37
C GLY A 49 15.48 0.40 -5.93
N ILE A 50 15.27 1.25 -4.92
CA ILE A 50 15.53 0.93 -3.50
C ILE A 50 14.22 0.77 -2.73
N GLU A 51 13.26 1.64 -3.04
CA GLU A 51 11.97 1.74 -2.38
C GLU A 51 10.84 1.73 -3.40
N THR A 52 9.84 0.88 -3.15
CA THR A 52 8.52 1.03 -3.76
C THR A 52 7.60 1.72 -2.78
N LEU A 53 7.03 2.85 -3.18
CA LEU A 53 6.13 3.65 -2.36
C LEU A 53 4.73 3.69 -2.98
N LEU A 54 3.74 3.23 -2.22
CA LEU A 54 2.33 3.39 -2.49
C LEU A 54 1.79 4.54 -1.62
N VAL A 55 1.12 5.51 -2.23
CA VAL A 55 0.49 6.64 -1.56
C VAL A 55 -1.01 6.61 -1.84
N ILE A 56 -1.82 6.75 -0.79
CA ILE A 56 -3.29 6.84 -0.88
C ILE A 56 -3.70 8.22 -0.35
N PRO A 57 -3.77 9.25 -1.22
CA PRO A 57 -3.95 10.64 -0.80
C PRO A 57 -5.22 10.87 0.02
N ALA A 58 -6.32 10.20 -0.34
CA ALA A 58 -7.63 10.36 0.31
C ALA A 58 -7.65 10.04 1.83
N ILE A 59 -6.65 9.32 2.32
CA ILE A 59 -6.51 8.96 3.75
C ILE A 59 -5.14 9.30 4.31
N ASN A 60 -4.31 10.03 3.56
CA ASN A 60 -2.94 10.39 3.95
C ASN A 60 -2.08 9.19 4.43
N ALA A 61 -2.36 8.00 3.88
CA ALA A 61 -1.61 6.79 4.21
C ALA A 61 -0.60 6.45 3.12
N ARG A 62 0.47 5.77 3.52
CA ARG A 62 1.49 5.28 2.61
C ARG A 62 2.04 3.94 3.05
N VAL A 63 2.38 3.12 2.08
CA VAL A 63 3.05 1.83 2.28
C VAL A 63 4.37 1.89 1.54
N SER A 64 5.46 1.61 2.23
CA SER A 64 6.80 1.53 1.66
C SER A 64 7.30 0.10 1.71
N PHE A 65 7.87 -0.37 0.61
CA PHE A 65 8.57 -1.65 0.49
C PHE A 65 10.03 -1.39 0.16
N ARG A 66 10.93 -1.95 0.96
CA ARG A 66 12.38 -1.88 0.81
C ARG A 66 12.94 -3.29 0.93
N GLY A 67 13.26 -3.91 -0.21
CA GLY A 67 13.59 -5.33 -0.28
C GLY A 67 12.43 -6.19 0.23
N LEU A 68 12.68 -6.99 1.28
CA LEU A 68 11.68 -7.84 1.94
C LEU A 68 10.96 -7.16 3.11
N MET A 69 11.37 -5.95 3.48
CA MET A 69 10.74 -5.20 4.57
C MET A 69 9.66 -4.28 4.04
N PHE A 70 8.57 -4.16 4.78
CA PHE A 70 7.53 -3.18 4.52
C PHE A 70 7.25 -2.33 5.75
N SER A 71 6.78 -1.11 5.51
CA SER A 71 6.30 -0.21 6.54
C SER A 71 5.02 0.47 6.10
N ILE A 72 4.11 0.68 7.05
CA ILE A 72 2.82 1.31 6.81
C ILE A 72 2.76 2.55 7.70
N TYR A 73 2.59 3.71 7.08
CA TYR A 73 2.30 4.95 7.79
C TYR A 73 0.82 5.28 7.67
N MET A 74 0.17 5.44 8.82
CA MET A 74 -1.23 5.83 8.94
C MET A 74 -1.34 7.00 9.92
N PRO A 75 -1.97 8.13 9.54
CA PRO A 75 -2.19 9.26 10.43
C PRO A 75 -3.06 8.88 11.63
N TYR A 76 -2.58 9.16 12.83
CA TYR A 76 -3.32 8.85 14.06
C TYR A 76 -4.73 9.47 14.08
N SER A 77 -4.87 10.71 13.59
CA SER A 77 -6.15 11.43 13.53
C SER A 77 -7.26 10.71 12.75
N LEU A 78 -6.90 9.83 11.80
CA LEU A 78 -7.85 9.09 10.98
C LEU A 78 -8.02 7.62 11.42
N PHE A 79 -7.00 7.05 12.05
CA PHE A 79 -6.88 5.61 12.24
C PHE A 79 -6.84 5.15 13.71
N HIS A 80 -6.83 6.07 14.68
CA HIS A 80 -6.90 5.70 16.09
C HIS A 80 -8.18 4.91 16.41
N GLY A 81 -8.03 3.77 17.10
CA GLY A 81 -9.14 2.91 17.51
C GLY A 81 -9.88 2.17 16.38
N ASN A 82 -9.57 2.46 15.12
CA ASN A 82 -10.33 1.99 13.95
C ASN A 82 -9.53 1.04 13.03
N THR A 83 -8.28 0.72 13.38
CA THR A 83 -7.46 -0.24 12.62
C THR A 83 -7.61 -1.64 13.21
N GLU A 84 -7.89 -2.62 12.36
CA GLU A 84 -7.83 -4.04 12.69
C GLU A 84 -6.89 -4.73 11.70
N GLY A 85 -6.06 -5.66 12.17
CA GLY A 85 -5.13 -6.37 11.31
C GLY A 85 -4.06 -7.12 12.09
N GLN A 86 -3.11 -7.72 11.37
CA GLN A 86 -1.98 -8.46 11.95
C GLN A 86 -1.06 -7.59 12.82
N CYS A 87 -1.07 -6.27 12.60
CA CYS A 87 -0.36 -5.30 13.43
C CYS A 87 -1.12 -4.91 14.72
N GLY A 88 -2.27 -5.53 14.99
CA GLY A 88 -3.12 -5.23 16.13
C GLY A 88 -3.97 -3.96 15.95
N LYS A 89 -4.64 -3.55 17.03
CA LYS A 89 -5.40 -2.28 17.10
C LYS A 89 -4.48 -1.14 17.50
N SER A 90 -4.62 0.02 16.86
CA SER A 90 -3.95 1.25 17.31
C SER A 90 -4.53 1.67 18.67
N LYS A 91 -3.82 1.33 19.76
CA LYS A 91 -4.17 1.73 21.13
C LYS A 91 -3.38 2.98 21.54
N ARG A 92 -3.99 3.80 22.39
CA ARG A 92 -3.28 4.85 23.13
C ARG A 92 -2.50 4.15 24.24
N TRP A 93 -1.19 4.36 24.31
CA TRP A 93 -0.39 4.00 25.48
C TRP A 93 -0.78 4.90 26.65
#